data_AF-A0A662VLV0-F1
#
_entry.id   AF-A0A662VLV0-F1
#
_cell.length_a   1.000
_cell.length_b   1.000
_cell.length_c   1.000
_cell.angle_alpha   90.00
_cell.angle_beta   90.00
_cell.angle_gamma   90.00
#
_symmetry.space_group_name_H-M   'P 1'
#
loop_
_entity.id
_entity.type
_entity.pdbx_description
1 polymer ?
#
loop_
_entity_poly.entity_id
_entity_poly.type
_entity_poly.pdbx_seq_one_letter_code
_entity_poly.pdbx_strand_id
1 'polypeptide(L)' 'MPKIIEVIYENGVFKPLEKVELGERVRIKIENIDEILEKYCGLLESDLSIEDIERMRLEAKTWKA' A
#
# COMPACT_ATOMS: atom_id res chain seq x y z
N MET A 1 16.72 2.94 -0.81
CA MET A 1 15.47 2.52 -1.48
C MET A 1 14.59 1.83 -0.44
N PRO A 2 13.35 2.29 -0.21
CA PRO A 2 12.41 1.54 0.61
C PRO A 2 12.13 0.18 -0.03
N LYS A 3 12.19 -0.89 0.76
CA LYS A 3 11.78 -2.24 0.34
C LYS A 3 10.34 -2.45 0.79
N ILE A 4 9.46 -2.83 -0.13
CA ILE A 4 8.10 -3.28 0.20
C ILE A 4 8.22 -4.77 0.53
N ILE A 5 7.73 -5.17 1.70
CA ILE A 5 7.74 -6.55 2.17
C ILE A 5 6.28 -6.96 2.31
N GLU A 6 5.87 -7.98 1.54
CA GLU A 6 4.55 -8.56 1.69
C GLU A 6 4.52 -9.53 2.87
N VAL A 7 3.50 -9.39 3.71
CA VAL A 7 3.36 -10.13 4.96
C VAL A 7 1.93 -10.63 5.11
N ILE A 8 1.76 -11.79 5.73
CA ILE A 8 0.50 -12.27 6.27
C ILE A 8 0.43 -11.87 7.75
N TYR A 9 -0.70 -11.28 8.15
CA TYR A 9 -0.96 -10.98 9.56
C TYR A 9 -1.83 -12.08 10.18
N GLU A 10 -1.27 -12.83 11.12
CA GLU A 10 -1.97 -13.90 11.82
C GLU A 10 -1.71 -13.83 13.32
N ASN A 11 -2.77 -13.80 14.13
CA ASN A 11 -2.69 -13.84 15.60
C ASN A 11 -1.76 -12.77 16.21
N GLY A 12 -1.71 -11.56 15.64
CA GLY A 12 -0.85 -10.49 16.15
C GLY A 12 0.58 -10.47 15.58
N VAL A 13 0.92 -11.40 14.67
CA VAL A 13 2.28 -11.56 14.13
C VAL A 13 2.31 -11.27 12.64
N PHE A 14 3.22 -10.40 12.20
CA PHE A 14 3.52 -10.17 10.78
C PHE A 14 4.50 -11.24 10.27
N LYS A 15 4.04 -12.13 9.39
CA LYS A 15 4.83 -13.20 8.79
C LYS A 15 5.18 -12.83 7.34
N PRO A 16 6.45 -12.59 6.99
CA PRO A 16 6.81 -12.26 5.61
C PRO A 16 6.64 -13.46 4.69
N LEU A 17 6.20 -13.21 3.45
CA LEU A 17 6.06 -14.24 2.41
C LEU A 17 7.43 -14.73 1.91
N GLU A 18 8.45 -13.89 2.02
CA GLU A 18 9.82 -14.20 1.63
C GLU A 18 10.78 -13.97 2.81
N LYS A 19 11.95 -14.64 2.77
CA LYS A 19 12.97 -14.43 3.80
C LYS A 19 13.53 -13.01 3.69
N VAL A 20 13.43 -12.23 4.78
CA VAL A 20 13.97 -10.88 4.84
C VAL A 20 15.09 -10.82 5.88
N GLU A 21 16.25 -10.32 5.47
CA GLU A 21 17.34 -9.99 6.38
C GLU A 21 17.21 -8.52 6.81
N LEU A 22 16.94 -8.31 8.08
CA LEU A 22 16.77 -7.01 8.73
C LEU A 22 17.68 -6.95 9.96
N GLY A 23 18.01 -5.74 10.42
CA GLY A 23 18.73 -5.55 11.68
C GLY A 23 17.87 -5.89 12.91
N GLU A 24 18.47 -5.86 14.11
CA GLU A 24 17.79 -6.22 15.37
C GLU A 24 16.51 -5.42 15.66
N ARG A 25 16.43 -4.18 15.17
CA ARG A 25 15.26 -3.32 15.29
C ARG A 25 14.96 -2.63 13.98
N VAL A 26 13.72 -2.75 13.53
CA VAL A 26 13.20 -2.08 12.33
C VAL A 26 11.93 -1.31 12.67
N ARG A 27 11.76 -0.16 12.02
CA ARG A 27 10.53 0.64 12.10
C ARG A 27 9.61 0.23 10.97
N ILE A 28 8.43 -0.28 11.32
CA ILE A 28 7.38 -0.62 10.37
C ILE A 28 6.43 0.57 10.28
N LYS A 29 6.10 1.00 9.07
CA LYS A 29 5.01 1.94 8.80
C LYS A 29 3.88 1.15 8.16
N ILE A 30 2.74 1.07 8.83
CA ILE A 30 1.52 0.50 8.26
C ILE A 30 0.80 1.66 7.58
N GLU A 31 0.58 1.55 6.28
CA GLU A 31 -0.19 2.51 5.51
C GLU A 31 -1.50 1.84 5.15
N ASN A 32 -2.59 2.25 5.82
CA ASN A 32 -3.92 1.84 5.43
C ASN A 32 -4.32 2.65 4.20
N ILE A 33 -4.48 1.97 3.05
CA ILE A 33 -4.85 2.62 1.80
C ILE A 33 -6.23 3.27 1.95
N ASP A 34 -7.16 2.65 2.68
CA ASP A 34 -8.49 3.21 2.91
C ASP A 34 -8.43 4.57 3.62
N GLU A 35 -7.66 4.69 4.70
CA GLU A 35 -7.50 5.97 5.43
C GLU A 35 -6.81 7.04 4.58
N ILE A 36 -5.84 6.64 3.75
CA ILE A 36 -5.18 7.55 2.82
C ILE A 36 -6.22 8.07 1.82
N LEU A 37 -7.02 7.18 1.26
CA LEU A 37 -8.04 7.56 0.30
C LEU A 37 -9.13 8.41 0.93
N GLU A 38 -9.64 8.07 2.10
CA GLU A 38 -10.61 8.93 2.81
C GLU A 38 -10.06 10.34 3.03
N LYS A 39 -8.79 10.44 3.46
CA LYS A 39 -8.15 11.74 3.71
C LYS A 39 -7.99 12.58 2.44
N TYR A 40 -7.57 11.96 1.33
CA TYR A 40 -7.32 12.68 0.08
C TYR A 40 -8.59 12.90 -0.75
N CYS A 41 -9.51 11.94 -0.79
CA CYS A 41 -10.81 12.05 -1.46
C CYS A 41 -11.72 13.06 -0.75
N GLY A 42 -11.74 13.04 0.59
CA GLY A 42 -12.44 14.05 1.37
C GLY A 42 -11.88 15.47 1.19
N LEU A 43 -10.58 15.60 0.93
CA LEU A 43 -9.94 16.89 0.62
C LEU A 43 -10.27 17.38 -0.81
N LEU A 44 -10.52 16.47 -1.74
CA LEU A 44 -10.78 16.78 -3.15
C LEU A 44 -12.27 16.75 -3.51
N GLU A 45 -13.17 16.58 -2.54
CA GLU A 45 -14.62 16.39 -2.75
C GLU A 45 -14.92 15.37 -3.86
N SER A 46 -14.08 14.32 -3.95
CA SER A 46 -14.13 13.35 -5.04
C SER A 46 -14.48 11.97 -4.49
N ASP A 47 -15.51 11.33 -5.01
CA ASP A 47 -15.88 9.95 -4.65
C ASP A 47 -15.08 8.95 -5.47
N LEU A 48 -13.76 8.88 -5.24
CA LEU A 48 -12.90 7.87 -5.87
C LEU A 48 -12.79 6.64 -4.97
N SER A 49 -13.17 5.49 -5.50
CA SER A 49 -12.93 4.21 -4.84
C SER A 49 -11.51 3.70 -5.08
N ILE A 50 -11.06 2.73 -4.27
CA ILE A 50 -9.80 2.00 -4.53
C ILE A 50 -9.80 1.44 -5.96
N GLU A 51 -10.92 0.86 -6.40
CA GLU A 51 -11.04 0.25 -7.74
C GLU A 51 -10.82 1.29 -8.85
N ASP A 52 -11.34 2.51 -8.68
CA ASP A 52 -11.13 3.60 -9.64
C ASP A 52 -9.65 3.98 -9.74
N ILE A 53 -8.94 3.99 -8.60
CA ILE A 53 -7.53 4.33 -8.52
C ILE A 53 -6.65 3.23 -9.09
N GLU A 54 -6.98 1.97 -8.85
CA GLU A 54 -6.30 0.84 -9.48
C GLU A 54 -6.50 0.83 -11.00
N ARG A 55 -7.72 1.12 -11.47
CA ARG A 55 -8.01 1.28 -12.90
C ARG A 55 -7.18 2.40 -13.51
N MET A 56 -7.16 3.58 -12.89
CA MET A 56 -6.33 4.71 -13.34
C MET A 56 -4.83 4.35 -13.39
N ARG A 57 -4.34 3.58 -12.41
CA ARG A 57 -2.94 3.12 -12.36
C ARG A 57 -2.61 2.15 -13.50
N LEU A 58 -3.54 1.26 -13.85
CA LEU A 58 -3.41 0.34 -14.99
C LEU A 58 -3.38 1.10 -16.32
N GLU A 59 -4.30 2.04 -16.51
CA GLU A 59 -4.37 2.89 -17.71
C GLU A 59 -3.13 3.78 -17.88
N ALA A 60 -2.61 4.35 -16.78
CA ALA A 60 -1.38 5.15 -16.82
C ALA A 60 -0.13 4.34 -17.20
N LYS A 61 -0.08 3.03 -16.86
CA LYS A 61 1.01 2.14 -17.31
C LYS A 61 0.98 1.89 -18.81
N THR A 62 -0.21 1.85 -19.42
CA THR A 62 -0.37 1.61 -20.86
C THR A 62 -0.01 2.82 -21.73
N TRP A 63 0.04 4.04 -21.19
CA TRP A 63 0.42 5.24 -21.94
C TRP A 63 1.94 5.39 -22.14
N LYS A 64 2.77 4.68 -21.37
CA LYS A 64 4.24 4.72 -21.51
C LYS A 64 4.81 3.76 -22.57
N ALA A 65 3.99 3.26 -23.49
CA ALA A 65 4.42 2.42 -24.62
C ALA A 65 4.68 3.27 -25.88
#